data_AF-A0A3N9UW97-F1
#
_entry.id   AF-A0A3N9UW97-F1
#
_cell.length_a   1.000
_cell.length_b   1.000
_cell.length_c   1.000
_cell.angle_alpha   90.00
_cell.angle_beta   90.00
_cell.angle_gamma   90.00
#
_symmetry.space_group_name_H-M   'P 1'
#
loop_
_entity.id
_entity.type
_entity.pdbx_description
1 polymer ?
#
loop_
_entity_poly.entity_id
_entity_poly.type
_entity_poly.pdbx_seq_one_letter_code
_entity_poly.pdbx_strand_id
1 'polypeptide(L)'
;MKQHGLILMLIASVSSYASANEIFTTTTSYKPPMDCMLYITTSPQQGGTTTKPGEHFIQGCSPQTVEAIPHTGFTFSHWENNDGSFLSYENPITIEFPSRSIVAVFDTLGDFPNIRLMGTYTCNENPCMGYLCSRDVWSVMEDNDIYYLTKDWEWLWGCEPISWNGYTPKEGDSVIVEGEVSEATDYHANPYINIEVENLSPVICPIELIYKNDSWKTELLRNFRDNVLSRTPEGRELIKLYYLWSPSIIQAMENNEDFKDEAKEMINEALLLIQ
;
A
#
# COMPACT_ATOMS: atom_id res chain seq x y z
N MET A 1 -21.70 64.66 -86.68
CA MET A 1 -21.80 64.21 -88.09
C MET A 1 -20.98 62.94 -88.22
N LYS A 2 -21.65 61.76 -88.30
CA LYS A 2 -21.63 60.79 -89.44
C LYS A 2 -20.21 60.33 -89.84
N GLN A 3 -19.85 59.08 -90.11
CA GLN A 3 -20.48 57.74 -90.25
C GLN A 3 -19.26 56.80 -90.50
N HIS A 4 -19.05 55.74 -89.72
CA HIS A 4 -19.10 54.31 -90.13
C HIS A 4 -18.71 53.93 -91.59
N GLY A 5 -17.74 53.00 -91.71
CA GLY A 5 -17.42 52.16 -92.89
C GLY A 5 -16.13 51.35 -92.63
N LEU A 6 -16.13 50.10 -92.12
CA LEU A 6 -16.35 48.77 -92.74
C LEU A 6 -15.24 48.30 -93.75
N ILE A 7 -14.63 47.13 -93.42
CA ILE A 7 -14.23 46.00 -94.33
C ILE A 7 -12.93 46.18 -95.17
N LEU A 8 -11.98 45.23 -95.39
CA LEU A 8 -11.87 43.78 -95.18
C LEU A 8 -10.39 43.30 -95.26
N MET A 9 -10.09 42.20 -94.55
CA MET A 9 -9.18 41.06 -94.84
C MET A 9 -7.80 41.23 -95.53
N LEU A 10 -6.78 40.70 -94.85
CA LEU A 10 -6.04 39.53 -95.36
C LEU A 10 -5.46 38.69 -94.19
N ILE A 11 -5.58 37.38 -94.40
CA ILE A 11 -5.37 36.24 -93.49
C ILE A 11 -3.91 35.80 -93.52
N ALA A 12 -3.32 35.51 -92.36
CA ALA A 12 -2.25 34.53 -92.21
C ALA A 12 -2.35 33.88 -90.83
N SER A 13 -2.13 32.57 -90.83
CA SER A 13 -2.55 31.54 -89.87
C SER A 13 -1.84 31.54 -88.51
N VAL A 14 -2.59 30.99 -87.53
CA VAL A 14 -2.30 30.82 -86.10
C VAL A 14 -1.28 29.73 -85.80
N SER A 15 -0.41 29.99 -84.81
CA SER A 15 0.00 29.06 -83.73
C SER A 15 0.68 29.89 -82.62
N SER A 16 -0.06 30.42 -81.63
CA SER A 16 -0.31 29.85 -80.28
C SER A 16 0.98 29.64 -79.47
N TYR A 17 1.25 30.16 -78.28
CA TYR A 17 0.49 30.49 -77.04
C TYR A 17 1.39 31.45 -76.21
N ALA A 18 1.04 32.16 -75.14
CA ALA A 18 -0.16 32.72 -74.53
C ALA A 18 0.39 33.75 -73.49
N SER A 19 -0.32 34.86 -73.27
CA SER A 19 0.08 35.93 -72.36
C SER A 19 0.04 35.51 -70.90
N ALA A 20 0.91 36.12 -70.10
CA ALA A 20 0.89 36.07 -68.65
C ALA A 20 -0.52 36.42 -68.09
N ASN A 21 -1.01 35.57 -67.19
CA ASN A 21 -1.97 35.97 -66.17
C ASN A 21 -1.40 35.41 -64.86
N GLU A 22 -0.79 36.28 -64.06
CA GLU A 22 -0.47 35.96 -62.67
C GLU A 22 -1.79 35.79 -61.91
N ILE A 23 -2.21 34.55 -61.73
CA ILE A 23 -3.25 34.20 -60.77
C ILE A 23 -2.54 34.07 -59.43
N PHE A 24 -2.68 35.09 -58.58
CA PHE A 24 -2.26 35.02 -57.19
C PHE A 24 -3.26 34.12 -56.44
N THR A 25 -3.08 32.80 -56.54
CA THR A 25 -3.81 31.85 -55.71
C THR A 25 -3.23 31.93 -54.30
N THR A 26 -3.88 32.68 -53.40
CA THR A 26 -3.76 32.43 -51.96
C THR A 26 -4.41 31.09 -51.67
N THR A 27 -3.65 30.01 -51.82
CA THR A 27 -3.97 28.72 -51.23
C THR A 27 -3.86 28.86 -49.72
N THR A 28 -4.97 29.20 -49.05
CA THR A 28 -5.13 28.84 -47.65
C THR A 28 -5.12 27.32 -47.59
N SER A 29 -3.98 26.75 -47.21
CA SER A 29 -3.84 25.34 -46.88
C SER A 29 -4.83 25.00 -45.77
N TYR A 30 -6.02 24.50 -46.14
CA TYR A 30 -6.92 23.89 -45.19
C TYR A 30 -6.29 22.56 -44.78
N LYS A 31 -5.50 22.58 -43.72
CA LYS A 31 -5.11 21.37 -43.00
C LYS A 31 -6.40 20.88 -42.33
N PRO A 32 -7.02 19.76 -42.76
CA PRO A 32 -8.15 19.21 -42.03
C PRO A 32 -7.73 19.05 -40.56
N PRO A 33 -8.62 19.27 -39.58
CA PRO A 33 -8.29 19.02 -38.18
C PRO A 33 -7.78 17.58 -38.12
N MET A 34 -6.50 17.43 -37.79
CA MET A 34 -5.92 16.12 -37.61
C MET A 34 -6.47 15.66 -36.27
N ASP A 35 -7.36 14.67 -36.30
CA ASP A 35 -7.84 14.06 -35.08
C ASP A 35 -6.73 13.13 -34.57
N CYS A 36 -6.42 13.26 -33.29
CA CYS A 36 -5.46 12.39 -32.64
C CYS A 36 -6.19 11.27 -31.91
N MET A 37 -5.59 10.08 -31.91
CA MET A 37 -6.08 8.92 -31.17
C MET A 37 -5.20 8.71 -29.95
N LEU A 38 -5.83 8.55 -28.78
CA LEU A 38 -5.18 8.24 -27.52
C LEU A 38 -5.75 6.93 -26.97
N TYR A 39 -4.89 5.96 -26.70
CA TYR A 39 -5.27 4.71 -26.05
C TYR A 39 -4.70 4.66 -24.62
N ILE A 40 -5.54 4.33 -23.65
CA ILE A 40 -5.19 4.36 -22.23
C ILE A 40 -5.51 3.01 -21.60
N THR A 41 -4.50 2.36 -21.03
CA THR A 41 -4.63 1.07 -20.35
C THR A 41 -4.01 1.11 -18.96
N THR A 42 -4.21 0.04 -18.20
CA THR A 42 -3.64 -0.15 -16.87
C THR A 42 -2.89 -1.49 -16.83
N SER A 43 -1.82 -1.55 -16.04
CA SER A 43 -1.01 -2.77 -15.86
C SER A 43 -0.60 -2.92 -14.40
N PRO A 44 -1.00 -4.00 -13.70
CA PRO A 44 -1.99 -4.99 -14.11
C PRO A 44 -3.39 -4.35 -14.22
N GLN A 45 -4.27 -4.93 -15.03
CA GLN A 45 -5.65 -4.41 -15.21
C GLN A 45 -6.44 -4.37 -13.89
N GLN A 46 -6.13 -5.27 -12.95
CA GLN A 46 -6.75 -5.32 -11.63
C GLN A 46 -6.29 -4.20 -10.69
N GLY A 47 -5.12 -3.61 -10.98
CA GLY A 47 -4.46 -2.68 -10.05
C GLY A 47 -5.09 -1.30 -9.96
N GLY A 48 -5.92 -0.93 -10.93
CA GLY A 48 -6.63 0.33 -10.89
C GLY A 48 -7.36 0.64 -12.17
N THR A 49 -7.91 1.85 -12.21
CA THR A 49 -8.55 2.45 -13.38
C THR A 49 -7.91 3.81 -13.69
N THR A 50 -8.35 4.46 -14.76
CA THR A 50 -8.00 5.85 -15.05
C THR A 50 -9.26 6.69 -15.22
N THR A 51 -9.14 8.02 -15.20
CA THR A 51 -10.28 8.92 -15.51
C THR A 51 -10.82 8.76 -16.93
N LYS A 52 -10.04 8.16 -17.84
CA LYS A 52 -10.37 8.00 -19.27
C LYS A 52 -9.83 6.66 -19.81
N PRO A 53 -10.39 5.49 -19.43
CA PRO A 53 -9.89 4.22 -19.94
C PRO A 53 -10.24 4.03 -21.43
N GLY A 54 -9.45 3.24 -22.15
CA GLY A 54 -9.75 2.84 -23.53
C GLY A 54 -9.33 3.86 -24.60
N GLU A 55 -10.00 3.81 -25.76
CA GLU A 55 -9.68 4.62 -26.94
C GLU A 55 -10.45 5.95 -26.97
N HIS A 56 -9.76 7.04 -27.25
CA HIS A 56 -10.31 8.39 -27.32
C HIS A 56 -9.88 9.11 -28.60
N PHE A 57 -10.85 9.73 -29.29
CA PHE A 57 -10.61 10.62 -30.43
C PHE A 57 -10.57 12.07 -29.95
N ILE A 58 -9.40 12.71 -30.09
CA ILE A 58 -9.18 14.08 -29.65
C ILE A 58 -9.17 15.00 -30.86
N GLN A 59 -10.24 15.78 -30.98
CA GLN A 59 -10.36 16.82 -32.00
C GLN A 59 -9.30 17.89 -31.80
N GLY A 60 -8.57 18.18 -32.87
CA GLY A 60 -7.51 19.21 -32.87
C GLY A 60 -6.29 18.87 -32.02
N CYS A 61 -6.15 17.62 -31.54
CA CYS A 61 -4.99 17.15 -30.78
C CYS A 61 -4.66 18.03 -29.56
N SER A 62 -5.68 18.48 -28.82
CA SER A 62 -5.50 19.28 -27.61
C SER A 62 -4.98 18.44 -26.43
N PRO A 63 -4.16 19.01 -25.53
CA PRO A 63 -3.59 18.26 -24.40
C PRO A 63 -4.67 17.60 -23.53
N GLN A 64 -4.39 16.39 -23.04
CA GLN A 64 -5.33 15.62 -22.21
C GLN A 64 -4.75 15.33 -20.84
N THR A 65 -5.45 15.74 -19.78
CA THR A 65 -5.14 15.29 -18.42
C THR A 65 -5.80 13.94 -18.14
N VAL A 66 -5.02 13.02 -17.59
CA VAL A 66 -5.44 11.65 -17.21
C VAL A 66 -4.91 11.38 -15.81
N GLU A 67 -5.79 10.93 -14.92
CA GLU A 67 -5.44 10.50 -13.57
C GLU A 67 -5.58 8.98 -13.46
N ALA A 68 -4.60 8.35 -12.81
CA ALA A 68 -4.62 6.95 -12.43
C ALA A 68 -5.22 6.84 -11.02
N ILE A 69 -6.19 5.93 -10.87
CA ILE A 69 -6.94 5.71 -9.64
C ILE A 69 -6.68 4.26 -9.23
N PRO A 70 -5.83 4.01 -8.22
CA PRO A 70 -5.55 2.66 -7.74
C PRO A 70 -6.82 2.01 -7.16
N HIS A 71 -6.97 0.71 -7.35
CA HIS A 71 -7.91 -0.08 -6.56
C HIS A 71 -7.29 -0.45 -5.20
N THR A 72 -8.13 -0.92 -4.26
CA THR A 72 -7.66 -1.42 -2.96
C THR A 72 -6.57 -2.49 -3.14
N GLY A 73 -5.48 -2.39 -2.38
CA GLY A 73 -4.33 -3.31 -2.46
C GLY A 73 -3.31 -2.93 -3.55
N PHE A 74 -3.44 -1.76 -4.17
CA PHE A 74 -2.52 -1.29 -5.20
C PHE A 74 -2.16 0.18 -5.00
N THR A 75 -0.98 0.55 -5.50
CA THR A 75 -0.54 1.94 -5.59
C THR A 75 -0.17 2.27 -7.03
N PHE A 76 -0.38 3.52 -7.42
CA PHE A 76 0.14 4.00 -8.69
C PHE A 76 1.67 4.06 -8.61
N SER A 77 2.32 3.45 -9.59
CA SER A 77 3.77 3.41 -9.71
C SER A 77 4.27 4.53 -10.62
N HIS A 78 3.89 4.46 -11.91
CA HIS A 78 4.31 5.41 -12.94
C HIS A 78 3.46 5.29 -14.21
N TRP A 79 3.62 6.24 -15.11
CA TRP A 79 3.13 6.20 -16.48
C TRP A 79 4.24 5.70 -17.41
N GLU A 80 3.88 4.84 -18.36
CA GLU A 80 4.75 4.39 -19.44
C GLU A 80 3.99 4.33 -20.78
N ASN A 81 4.71 4.17 -21.88
CA ASN A 81 4.10 3.82 -23.16
C ASN A 81 3.90 2.30 -23.28
N ASN A 82 3.13 1.85 -24.28
CA ASN A 82 2.91 0.42 -24.55
C ASN A 82 4.19 -0.40 -24.83
N ASP A 83 5.31 0.24 -25.13
CA ASP A 83 6.61 -0.43 -25.33
C ASP A 83 7.43 -0.54 -24.02
N GLY A 84 6.87 -0.10 -22.88
CA GLY A 84 7.53 -0.07 -21.58
C GLY A 84 8.46 1.14 -21.39
N SER A 85 8.43 2.12 -22.29
CA SER A 85 9.23 3.34 -22.09
C SER A 85 8.58 4.27 -21.06
N PHE A 86 9.35 4.59 -20.03
CA PHE A 86 8.95 5.48 -18.94
C PHE A 86 8.52 6.87 -19.45
N LEU A 87 7.42 7.40 -18.90
CA LEU A 87 6.89 8.74 -19.19
C LEU A 87 6.98 9.69 -18.00
N SER A 88 6.43 9.28 -16.84
CA SER A 88 6.31 10.18 -15.68
C SER A 88 5.95 9.44 -14.40
N TYR A 89 6.38 9.97 -13.25
CA TYR A 89 5.87 9.59 -11.93
C TYR A 89 4.71 10.49 -11.46
N GLU A 90 4.44 11.58 -12.17
CA GLU A 90 3.38 12.54 -11.82
C GLU A 90 1.99 11.95 -12.13
N ASN A 91 1.09 12.03 -11.15
CA ASN A 91 -0.30 11.65 -11.28
C ASN A 91 -1.19 12.75 -10.67
N PRO A 92 -2.06 13.42 -11.44
CA PRO A 92 -2.39 13.20 -12.86
C PRO A 92 -1.28 13.57 -13.87
N ILE A 93 -1.25 12.92 -15.03
CA ILE A 93 -0.37 13.26 -16.17
C ILE A 93 -1.11 14.14 -17.19
N THR A 94 -0.40 15.08 -17.83
CA THR A 94 -0.89 15.83 -19.00
C THR A 94 -0.20 15.33 -20.27
N ILE A 95 -1.00 14.79 -21.19
CA ILE A 95 -0.55 14.18 -22.44
C ILE A 95 -0.57 15.21 -23.56
N GLU A 96 0.60 15.43 -24.16
CA GLU A 96 0.78 16.22 -25.37
C GLU A 96 0.79 15.32 -26.61
N PHE A 97 0.29 15.83 -27.75
CA PHE A 97 0.25 15.08 -29.00
C PHE A 97 1.50 15.31 -29.85
N PRO A 98 2.02 14.28 -30.56
CA PRO A 98 1.35 13.01 -30.89
C PRO A 98 1.72 11.82 -29.98
N SER A 99 1.18 11.74 -28.77
CA SER A 99 1.16 10.48 -28.00
C SER A 99 -0.04 9.61 -28.40
N ARG A 100 0.11 8.28 -28.42
CA ARG A 100 -0.90 7.35 -28.97
C ARG A 100 -1.25 6.17 -28.07
N SER A 101 -0.42 5.82 -27.09
CA SER A 101 -0.77 4.78 -26.11
C SER A 101 0.00 5.00 -24.82
N ILE A 102 -0.71 5.08 -23.71
CA ILE A 102 -0.13 5.19 -22.36
C ILE A 102 -0.70 4.09 -21.46
N VAL A 103 0.12 3.67 -20.51
CA VAL A 103 -0.20 2.66 -19.52
C VAL A 103 0.01 3.28 -18.14
N ALA A 104 -1.01 3.22 -17.28
CA ALA A 104 -0.82 3.45 -15.85
C ALA A 104 -0.32 2.14 -15.23
N VAL A 105 0.91 2.16 -14.72
CA VAL A 105 1.49 1.03 -14.01
C VAL A 105 1.11 1.14 -12.55
N PHE A 106 0.52 0.07 -12.03
CA PHE A 106 0.21 -0.09 -10.63
C PHE A 106 1.10 -1.19 -10.07
N ASP A 107 1.74 -0.89 -8.96
CA ASP A 107 2.34 -1.92 -8.13
C ASP A 107 1.25 -2.42 -7.18
N THR A 108 1.24 -3.72 -6.90
CA THR A 108 0.56 -4.16 -5.69
C THR A 108 1.17 -3.36 -4.54
N LEU A 109 0.33 -2.78 -3.68
CA LEU A 109 0.74 -2.63 -2.29
C LEU A 109 1.05 -4.06 -1.91
N GLY A 110 2.33 -4.38 -1.77
CA GLY A 110 2.88 -5.69 -2.06
C GLY A 110 2.09 -6.83 -1.41
N ASP A 111 2.36 -8.04 -1.89
CA ASP A 111 2.15 -9.30 -1.19
C ASP A 111 2.96 -9.24 0.12
N PHE A 112 2.60 -8.33 1.01
CA PHE A 112 3.26 -8.07 2.26
C PHE A 112 3.04 -9.35 3.03
N PRO A 113 4.11 -10.04 3.47
CA PRO A 113 3.92 -11.24 4.24
C PRO A 113 3.02 -10.85 5.40
N ASN A 114 1.86 -11.50 5.48
CA ASN A 114 1.01 -11.37 6.63
C ASN A 114 1.88 -11.83 7.81
N ILE A 115 2.32 -10.86 8.61
CA ILE A 115 3.24 -11.13 9.70
C ILE A 115 2.41 -11.61 10.86
N ARG A 116 2.86 -12.64 11.55
CA ARG A 116 2.39 -12.95 12.90
C ARG A 116 3.49 -12.57 13.87
N LEU A 117 3.42 -11.33 14.36
CA LEU A 117 4.42 -10.74 15.23
C LEU A 117 3.94 -10.80 16.68
N MET A 118 4.83 -11.21 17.58
CA MET A 118 4.57 -11.16 19.02
C MET A 118 5.46 -10.09 19.63
N GLY A 119 4.86 -9.15 20.35
CA GLY A 119 5.62 -8.06 20.95
C GLY A 119 4.87 -7.35 22.06
N THR A 120 5.45 -6.24 22.52
CA THR A 120 4.86 -5.40 23.57
C THR A 120 4.03 -4.30 22.93
N TYR A 121 2.75 -4.23 23.28
CA TYR A 121 1.85 -3.16 22.86
C TYR A 121 2.24 -1.86 23.54
N THR A 122 2.59 -0.84 22.76
CA THR A 122 3.21 0.37 23.30
C THR A 122 2.77 1.62 22.55
N CYS A 123 2.70 2.72 23.30
CA CYS A 123 2.39 4.03 22.78
C CYS A 123 3.71 4.73 22.43
N ASN A 124 3.97 4.96 21.15
CA ASN A 124 5.21 5.58 20.68
C ASN A 124 4.93 6.89 19.96
N GLU A 125 5.90 7.80 20.03
CA GLU A 125 5.89 9.02 19.22
C GLU A 125 5.75 8.64 17.74
N ASN A 126 4.88 9.39 17.06
CA ASN A 126 4.68 9.22 15.63
C ASN A 126 5.96 9.59 14.85
N PRO A 127 6.48 8.72 13.93
CA PRO A 127 7.69 9.03 13.17
C PRO A 127 7.54 10.16 12.13
N CYS A 128 6.33 10.59 11.78
CA CYS A 128 6.14 11.81 11.01
C CYS A 128 6.44 13.05 11.87
N MET A 129 7.00 14.11 11.28
CA MET A 129 7.30 15.38 12.00
C MET A 129 6.68 16.61 11.33
N GLY A 130 5.44 16.48 10.89
CA GLY A 130 4.58 17.61 10.51
C GLY A 130 3.74 18.15 11.69
N TYR A 131 3.03 19.27 11.48
CA TYR A 131 2.11 19.87 12.49
C TYR A 131 0.98 18.93 12.97
N LEU A 132 0.72 17.82 12.27
CA LEU A 132 -0.27 16.81 12.64
C LEU A 132 0.33 15.64 13.47
N CYS A 133 1.65 15.58 13.61
CA CYS A 133 2.35 14.44 14.19
C CYS A 133 2.69 14.60 15.68
N SER A 134 2.07 15.55 16.37
CA SER A 134 2.25 15.76 17.82
C SER A 134 1.46 14.78 18.69
N ARG A 135 1.00 13.67 18.13
CA ARG A 135 0.22 12.65 18.83
C ARG A 135 0.91 11.31 18.67
N ASP A 136 1.07 10.65 19.80
CA ASP A 136 1.56 9.28 19.87
C ASP A 136 0.57 8.33 19.20
N VAL A 137 1.07 7.20 18.73
CA VAL A 137 0.28 6.17 18.07
C VAL A 137 0.58 4.80 18.63
N TRP A 138 -0.38 3.90 18.49
CA TRP A 138 -0.17 2.51 18.88
C TRP A 138 0.87 1.85 17.98
N SER A 139 1.73 1.07 18.61
CA SER A 139 2.76 0.26 17.97
C SER A 139 2.96 -1.05 18.74
N VAL A 140 3.63 -2.01 18.11
CA VAL A 140 4.14 -3.21 18.75
C VAL A 140 5.66 -3.16 18.71
N MET A 141 6.30 -3.38 19.84
CA MET A 141 7.76 -3.51 19.94
C MET A 141 8.17 -4.97 20.07
N GLU A 142 9.03 -5.42 19.17
CA GLU A 142 9.76 -6.69 19.27
C GLU A 142 11.24 -6.34 19.48
N ASP A 143 11.80 -6.72 20.63
CA ASP A 143 13.14 -6.31 21.07
C ASP A 143 13.36 -4.78 21.02
N ASN A 144 14.04 -4.29 19.98
CA ASN A 144 14.35 -2.88 19.76
C ASN A 144 13.65 -2.30 18.51
N ASP A 145 12.93 -3.11 17.76
CA ASP A 145 12.26 -2.71 16.54
C ASP A 145 10.82 -2.27 16.84
N ILE A 146 10.39 -1.19 16.18
CA ILE A 146 9.06 -0.59 16.38
C ILE A 146 8.24 -0.80 15.12
N TYR A 147 7.06 -1.40 15.30
CA TYR A 147 6.08 -1.64 14.24
C TYR A 147 4.83 -0.82 14.52
N TYR A 148 4.57 0.21 13.72
CA TYR A 148 3.46 1.13 13.92
C TYR A 148 2.15 0.51 13.44
N LEU A 149 1.07 0.63 14.22
CA LEU A 149 -0.18 -0.02 13.90
C LEU A 149 -1.12 0.91 13.14
N THR A 150 -1.65 0.41 12.04
CA THR A 150 -2.70 1.06 11.26
C THR A 150 -3.97 0.22 11.22
N LYS A 151 -5.10 0.89 10.96
CA LYS A 151 -6.38 0.27 10.69
C LYS A 151 -7.11 1.06 9.62
N ASP A 152 -7.63 0.37 8.62
CA ASP A 152 -8.16 0.96 7.41
C ASP A 152 -7.12 1.91 6.75
N TRP A 153 -5.83 1.57 6.88
CA TRP A 153 -4.67 2.37 6.46
C TRP A 153 -4.51 3.73 7.16
N GLU A 154 -5.27 3.97 8.23
CA GLU A 154 -5.12 5.13 9.10
C GLU A 154 -4.42 4.76 10.40
N TRP A 155 -3.61 5.68 10.90
CA TRP A 155 -2.88 5.45 12.14
C TRP A 155 -3.81 5.46 13.35
N LEU A 156 -3.49 4.63 14.34
CA LEU A 156 -4.23 4.56 15.59
C LEU A 156 -3.77 5.67 16.55
N TRP A 157 -4.31 6.87 16.32
CA TRP A 157 -3.91 8.11 16.99
C TRP A 157 -4.24 8.21 18.48
N GLY A 158 -3.37 8.89 19.21
CA GLY A 158 -3.57 9.32 20.60
C GLY A 158 -3.53 8.19 21.61
N CYS A 159 -3.14 6.98 21.18
CA CYS A 159 -3.17 5.77 22.00
C CYS A 159 -4.53 5.58 22.70
N GLU A 160 -5.60 5.91 21.99
CA GLU A 160 -6.97 5.72 22.49
C GLU A 160 -7.29 4.22 22.58
N PRO A 161 -8.03 3.76 23.61
CA PRO A 161 -8.38 2.35 23.74
C PRO A 161 -9.16 1.83 22.53
N ILE A 162 -8.68 0.74 21.93
CA ILE A 162 -9.31 0.08 20.78
C ILE A 162 -9.54 -1.41 21.07
N SER A 163 -10.74 -1.89 20.73
CA SER A 163 -11.11 -3.30 20.93
C SER A 163 -10.97 -4.10 19.63
N TRP A 164 -10.32 -5.26 19.74
CA TRP A 164 -10.10 -6.26 18.71
C TRP A 164 -10.82 -7.55 19.10
N ASN A 165 -11.96 -7.86 18.47
CA ASN A 165 -12.72 -9.08 18.73
C ASN A 165 -13.02 -9.33 20.23
N GLY A 166 -13.27 -8.26 21.01
CA GLY A 166 -13.56 -8.31 22.44
C GLY A 166 -12.33 -8.22 23.37
N TYR A 167 -11.11 -8.26 22.82
CA TYR A 167 -9.88 -7.95 23.54
C TYR A 167 -9.53 -6.46 23.40
N THR A 168 -9.14 -5.80 24.48
CA THR A 168 -8.70 -4.38 24.47
C THR A 168 -7.33 -4.33 25.13
N PRO A 169 -6.24 -4.34 24.34
CA PRO A 169 -4.89 -4.30 24.89
C PRO A 169 -4.65 -3.00 25.64
N LYS A 170 -3.79 -3.08 26.65
CA LYS A 170 -3.25 -1.93 27.38
C LYS A 170 -1.78 -1.77 27.06
N GLU A 171 -1.27 -0.56 27.24
CA GLU A 171 0.16 -0.31 27.15
C GLU A 171 0.93 -1.26 28.09
N GLY A 172 1.95 -1.92 27.54
CA GLY A 172 2.74 -2.94 28.22
C GLY A 172 2.20 -4.38 28.10
N ASP A 173 1.02 -4.59 27.52
CA ASP A 173 0.51 -5.94 27.26
C ASP A 173 1.38 -6.64 26.20
N SER A 174 1.66 -7.93 26.40
CA SER A 174 2.19 -8.78 25.33
C SER A 174 1.06 -9.20 24.39
N VAL A 175 1.21 -8.86 23.11
CA VAL A 175 0.20 -9.09 22.07
C VAL A 175 0.78 -9.88 20.90
N ILE A 176 -0.10 -10.60 20.21
CA ILE A 176 0.18 -11.16 18.89
C ILE A 176 -0.60 -10.32 17.90
N VAL A 177 0.11 -9.68 16.97
CA VAL A 177 -0.46 -8.92 15.87
C VAL A 177 -0.28 -9.69 14.58
N GLU A 178 -1.37 -9.80 13.83
CA GLU A 178 -1.44 -10.39 12.49
C GLU A 178 -1.89 -9.31 11.52
N GLY A 179 -1.18 -9.12 10.42
CA GLY A 179 -1.48 -8.03 9.50
C GLY A 179 -0.49 -7.84 8.36
N GLU A 180 -0.84 -6.95 7.43
CA GLU A 180 -0.02 -6.60 6.28
C GLU A 180 1.08 -5.60 6.67
N VAL A 181 2.33 -5.90 6.31
CA VAL A 181 3.50 -5.10 6.68
C VAL A 181 3.87 -4.11 5.57
N SER A 182 3.83 -2.80 5.78
CA SER A 182 4.31 -1.83 4.79
C SER A 182 5.51 -1.02 5.29
N GLU A 183 6.44 -0.69 4.39
CA GLU A 183 7.55 0.21 4.68
C GLU A 183 7.22 1.64 4.23
N ALA A 184 7.62 2.62 5.04
CA ALA A 184 7.52 4.04 4.72
C ALA A 184 8.75 4.79 5.24
N THR A 185 8.93 6.04 4.81
CA THR A 185 10.02 6.89 5.28
C THR A 185 9.49 8.14 5.94
N ASP A 186 10.17 8.58 7.01
CA ASP A 186 9.88 9.87 7.63
C ASP A 186 10.40 11.02 6.75
N TYR A 187 10.19 12.27 7.17
CA TYR A 187 10.69 13.45 6.44
C TYR A 187 12.23 13.53 6.40
N HIS A 188 12.92 12.86 7.31
CA HIS A 188 14.38 12.73 7.30
C HIS A 188 14.87 11.54 6.46
N ALA A 189 13.97 10.87 5.74
CA ALA A 189 14.21 9.66 4.98
C ALA A 189 14.66 8.44 5.82
N ASN A 190 14.37 8.43 7.13
CA ASN A 190 14.55 7.24 7.95
C ASN A 190 13.39 6.26 7.68
N PRO A 191 13.67 4.99 7.40
CA PRO A 191 12.64 3.99 7.19
C PRO A 191 11.94 3.63 8.51
N TYR A 192 10.65 3.33 8.42
CA TYR A 192 9.85 2.72 9.49
C TYR A 192 8.84 1.74 8.89
N ILE A 193 8.32 0.87 9.75
CA ILE A 193 7.43 -0.22 9.35
C ILE A 193 6.04 0.02 9.96
N ASN A 194 5.01 -0.11 9.13
CA ASN A 194 3.62 -0.18 9.57
C ASN A 194 3.11 -1.63 9.48
N ILE A 195 2.19 -1.98 10.37
CA ILE A 195 1.38 -3.19 10.27
C ILE A 195 -0.09 -2.74 10.18
N GLU A 196 -0.70 -3.01 9.04
CA GLU A 196 -2.15 -2.90 8.86
C GLU A 196 -2.80 -4.09 9.58
N VAL A 197 -3.42 -3.81 10.72
CA VAL A 197 -3.84 -4.85 11.66
C VAL A 197 -5.10 -5.54 11.16
N GLU A 198 -4.96 -6.83 10.81
CA GLU A 198 -6.09 -7.71 10.52
C GLU A 198 -6.64 -8.35 11.80
N ASN A 199 -5.75 -8.80 12.68
CA ASN A 199 -6.09 -9.43 13.95
C ASN A 199 -5.07 -9.06 15.04
N LEU A 200 -5.56 -8.81 16.25
CA LEU A 200 -4.73 -8.54 17.41
C LEU A 200 -5.31 -9.29 18.60
N SER A 201 -4.49 -10.13 19.22
CA SER A 201 -4.91 -11.06 20.26
C SER A 201 -3.92 -11.07 21.43
N PRO A 202 -4.36 -11.45 22.65
CA PRO A 202 -3.47 -11.55 23.79
C PRO A 202 -2.55 -12.77 23.66
N VAL A 203 -1.32 -12.65 24.15
CA VAL A 203 -0.45 -13.83 24.30
C VAL A 203 -1.04 -14.76 25.36
N ILE A 204 -1.32 -16.00 24.97
CA ILE A 204 -1.76 -17.07 25.88
C ILE A 204 -0.55 -17.49 26.73
N CYS A 205 -0.69 -17.68 28.04
CA CYS A 205 0.44 -18.11 28.86
C CYS A 205 0.81 -19.59 28.63
N PRO A 206 2.07 -20.02 28.85
CA PRO A 206 2.51 -21.39 28.56
C PRO A 206 1.62 -22.50 29.11
N ILE A 207 1.06 -22.31 30.31
CA ILE A 207 0.21 -23.30 30.97
C ILE A 207 -1.13 -23.45 30.23
N GLU A 208 -1.72 -22.34 29.78
CA GLU A 208 -2.95 -22.35 28.98
C GLU A 208 -2.70 -22.96 27.59
N LEU A 209 -1.54 -22.73 26.98
CA LEU A 209 -1.20 -23.37 25.71
C LEU A 209 -1.09 -24.91 25.84
N ILE A 210 -0.48 -25.38 26.92
CA ILE A 210 -0.23 -26.81 27.19
C ILE A 210 -1.51 -27.55 27.57
N TYR A 211 -2.30 -26.97 28.48
CA TYR A 211 -3.44 -27.64 29.09
C TYR A 211 -4.78 -27.22 28.51
N LYS A 212 -4.84 -26.12 27.76
CA LYS A 212 -6.03 -25.57 27.10
C LYS A 212 -7.21 -25.43 28.07
N ASN A 213 -8.03 -26.48 28.16
CA ASN A 213 -9.25 -26.50 28.96
C ASN A 213 -9.13 -27.33 30.25
N ASP A 214 -7.96 -27.92 30.56
CA ASP A 214 -7.76 -28.64 31.83
C ASP A 214 -7.58 -27.62 32.97
N SER A 215 -8.73 -27.22 33.51
CA SER A 215 -8.82 -26.19 34.53
C SER A 215 -8.12 -26.61 35.83
N TRP A 216 -8.09 -27.91 36.16
CA TRP A 216 -7.56 -28.37 37.44
C TRP A 216 -6.03 -28.21 37.50
N LYS A 217 -5.31 -28.65 36.47
CA LYS A 217 -3.84 -28.53 36.42
C LYS A 217 -3.43 -27.06 36.37
N THR A 218 -4.16 -26.29 35.58
CA THR A 218 -3.93 -24.85 35.42
C THR A 218 -4.20 -24.09 36.71
N GLU A 219 -5.27 -24.42 37.42
CA GLU A 219 -5.61 -23.84 38.72
C GLU A 219 -4.59 -24.23 39.80
N LEU A 220 -4.13 -25.48 39.82
CA LEU A 220 -3.10 -25.93 40.76
C LEU A 220 -1.78 -25.14 40.59
N LEU A 221 -1.32 -24.96 39.35
CA LEU A 221 -0.10 -24.20 39.07
C LEU A 221 -0.27 -22.70 39.42
N ARG A 222 -1.42 -22.11 39.10
CA ARG A 222 -1.74 -20.73 39.50
C ARG A 222 -1.76 -20.58 41.02
N ASN A 223 -2.37 -21.53 41.73
CA ASN A 223 -2.42 -21.52 43.18
C ASN A 223 -1.02 -21.63 43.79
N PHE A 224 -0.16 -22.51 43.27
CA PHE A 224 1.23 -22.63 43.71
C PHE A 224 2.02 -21.33 43.48
N ARG A 225 1.88 -20.71 42.30
CA ARG A 225 2.47 -19.41 41.98
C ARG A 225 2.01 -18.35 43.00
N ASP A 226 0.71 -18.24 43.20
CA ASP A 226 0.09 -17.14 43.94
C ASP A 226 0.23 -17.30 45.45
N ASN A 227 0.28 -18.52 45.97
CA ASN A 227 0.31 -18.78 47.42
C ASN A 227 1.64 -19.30 47.94
N VAL A 228 2.55 -19.78 47.08
CA VAL A 228 3.87 -20.26 47.50
C VAL A 228 4.97 -19.36 46.95
N LEU A 229 5.11 -19.28 45.63
CA LEU A 229 6.21 -18.53 45.00
C LEU A 229 6.14 -17.03 45.30
N SER A 230 4.95 -16.42 45.27
CA SER A 230 4.78 -14.99 45.53
C SER A 230 5.25 -14.55 46.93
N ARG A 231 5.23 -15.48 47.90
CA ARG A 231 5.53 -15.19 49.32
C ARG A 231 7.02 -15.05 49.59
N THR A 232 7.88 -15.60 48.74
CA THR A 232 9.34 -15.53 48.93
C THR A 232 9.97 -14.54 47.93
N PRO A 233 11.07 -13.86 48.30
CA PRO A 233 11.84 -13.06 47.34
C PRO A 233 12.27 -13.86 46.12
N GLU A 234 12.80 -15.07 46.31
CA GLU A 234 13.30 -15.93 45.26
C GLU A 234 12.16 -16.39 44.34
N GLY A 235 11.01 -16.75 44.90
CA GLY A 235 9.85 -17.15 44.12
C GLY A 235 9.27 -16.00 43.30
N ARG A 236 9.32 -14.76 43.79
CA ARG A 236 8.94 -13.59 42.98
C ARG A 236 9.88 -13.35 41.80
N GLU A 237 11.18 -13.60 41.95
CA GLU A 237 12.12 -13.53 40.82
C GLU A 237 11.86 -14.63 39.79
N LEU A 238 11.51 -15.86 40.23
CA LEU A 238 11.07 -16.91 39.32
C LEU A 238 9.78 -16.54 38.57
N ILE A 239 8.81 -15.92 39.25
CA ILE A 239 7.58 -15.44 38.60
C ILE A 239 7.90 -14.39 37.53
N LYS A 240 8.76 -13.42 37.85
CA LYS A 240 9.21 -12.40 36.87
C LYS A 240 9.88 -13.05 35.66
N LEU A 241 10.78 -13.99 35.90
CA LEU A 241 11.47 -14.72 34.84
C LEU A 241 10.48 -15.49 33.97
N TYR A 242 9.50 -16.16 34.59
CA TYR A 242 8.44 -16.85 33.85
C TYR A 242 7.69 -15.90 32.91
N TYR A 243 7.24 -14.73 33.38
CA TYR A 243 6.54 -13.78 32.52
C TYR A 243 7.44 -13.18 31.44
N LEU A 244 8.72 -12.93 31.75
CA LEU A 244 9.70 -12.42 30.80
C LEU A 244 9.92 -13.39 29.64
N TRP A 245 10.04 -14.69 29.93
CA TRP A 245 10.33 -15.71 28.92
C TRP A 245 9.08 -16.36 28.32
N SER A 246 7.91 -16.15 28.92
CA SER A 246 6.64 -16.75 28.45
C SER A 246 6.38 -16.50 26.96
N PRO A 247 6.54 -15.27 26.42
CA PRO A 247 6.37 -15.02 25.00
C PRO A 247 7.24 -15.96 24.13
N SER A 248 8.56 -15.97 24.34
CA SER A 248 9.48 -16.78 23.53
C SER A 248 9.25 -18.29 23.69
N ILE A 249 8.88 -18.74 24.90
CA ILE A 249 8.53 -20.15 25.15
C ILE A 249 7.26 -20.53 24.37
N ILE A 250 6.25 -19.67 24.34
CA ILE A 250 5.02 -19.88 23.56
C ILE A 250 5.34 -20.00 22.08
N GLN A 251 6.12 -19.07 21.54
CA GLN A 251 6.53 -19.11 20.13
C GLN A 251 7.27 -20.42 19.79
N ALA A 252 8.17 -20.88 20.67
CA ALA A 252 8.85 -22.14 20.50
C ALA A 252 7.89 -23.35 20.54
N MET A 253 6.90 -23.34 21.45
CA MET A 253 5.89 -24.39 21.57
C MET A 253 4.90 -24.43 20.40
N GLU A 254 4.55 -23.29 19.82
CA GLU A 254 3.68 -23.21 18.64
C GLU A 254 4.40 -23.73 17.38
N ASN A 255 5.71 -23.48 17.27
CA ASN A 255 6.51 -23.88 16.12
C ASN A 255 7.06 -25.31 16.20
N ASN A 256 7.03 -25.93 17.39
CA ASN A 256 7.56 -27.27 17.62
C ASN A 256 6.70 -28.04 18.63
N GLU A 257 5.86 -28.93 18.11
CA GLU A 257 4.98 -29.78 18.94
C GLU A 257 5.75 -30.77 19.82
N ASP A 258 6.90 -31.30 19.37
CA ASP A 258 7.73 -32.20 20.19
C ASP A 258 8.26 -31.47 21.43
N PHE A 259 8.75 -30.24 21.26
CA PHE A 259 9.21 -29.40 22.37
C PHE A 259 8.07 -29.10 23.36
N LYS A 260 6.87 -28.85 22.85
CA LYS A 260 5.68 -28.60 23.67
C LYS A 260 5.25 -29.84 24.46
N ASP A 261 5.33 -31.03 23.86
CA ASP A 261 5.05 -32.29 24.56
C ASP A 261 6.11 -32.60 25.62
N GLU A 262 7.40 -32.39 25.35
CA GLU A 262 8.47 -32.52 26.34
C GLU A 262 8.26 -31.57 27.53
N ALA A 263 7.97 -30.30 27.27
CA ALA A 263 7.68 -29.32 28.31
C ALA A 263 6.45 -29.70 29.14
N LYS A 264 5.42 -30.26 28.50
CA LYS A 264 4.22 -30.78 29.17
C LYS A 264 4.54 -31.95 30.08
N GLU A 265 5.39 -32.89 29.66
CA GLU A 265 5.84 -34.00 30.49
C GLU A 265 6.60 -33.50 31.71
N MET A 266 7.57 -32.60 31.53
CA MET A 266 8.31 -31.99 32.64
C MET A 266 7.40 -31.31 33.66
N ILE A 267 6.40 -30.56 33.19
CA ILE A 267 5.43 -29.91 34.09
C ILE A 267 4.54 -30.96 34.79
N ASN A 268 4.13 -32.03 34.10
CA ASN A 268 3.36 -33.11 34.74
C ASN A 268 4.15 -33.80 35.86
N GLU A 269 5.46 -33.97 35.71
CA GLU A 269 6.32 -34.50 36.78
C GLU A 269 6.43 -33.53 37.95
N ALA A 270 6.64 -32.23 37.67
CA ALA A 270 6.68 -31.21 38.71
C ALA A 270 5.35 -31.07 39.45
N LEU A 271 4.22 -31.24 38.75
CA LEU A 271 2.89 -31.24 39.34
C LEU A 271 2.81 -32.26 40.46
N LEU A 272 3.37 -33.48 40.32
CA LEU A 272 3.35 -34.52 41.35
C LEU A 272 3.98 -34.09 42.69
N LEU A 273 4.82 -33.06 42.69
CA LEU A 273 5.50 -32.56 43.89
C LEU A 273 4.71 -31.47 44.62
N ILE A 274 3.68 -30.91 44.00
CA ILE A 274 2.92 -29.76 44.52
C ILE A 274 1.42 -30.03 44.68
N GLN A 275 0.96 -31.27 44.46
CA GLN A 275 -0.43 -31.70 44.66
C GLN A 275 -0.76 -31.89 46.14
#